data_AF-A0A7X8G259-F1
#
_entry.id   AF-A0A7X8G259-F1
#
_cell.length_a   1.000
_cell.length_b   1.000
_cell.length_c   1.000
_cell.angle_alpha   90.00
_cell.angle_beta   90.00
_cell.angle_gamma   90.00
#
_symmetry.space_group_name_H-M   'P 1'
#
loop_
_entity.id
_entity.type
_entity.pdbx_description
1 polymer ?
#
loop_
_entity_poly.entity_id
_entity_poly.type
_entity_poly.pdbx_seq_one_letter_code
_entity_poly.pdbx_strand_id
1 'polypeptide(L)'
;LIDIVKEVKLLLSTFEEKYKVKIPLIAAGGIRTKDDIIELKEAGADGFQIASLFVPTVECDAHQNFKSAYINASDEQINIIKSPVGMPGRAIETNFLTRRRRIINKCHKCMPNCNPKEIPYCISEGLINSVKGRDGLIFSGANLGNVNKMTTVKEVINNLVGR
;
A
#
# COMPACT_ATOMS: atom_id res chain seq x y z
N LEU A 1 -5.83 12.66 6.60
CA LEU A 1 -5.71 11.47 7.47
C LEU A 1 -5.98 11.83 8.93
N ILE A 2 -5.34 12.87 9.46
CA ILE A 2 -5.55 13.39 10.83
C ILE A 2 -7.04 13.57 11.16
N ASP A 3 -7.82 14.21 10.29
CA ASP A 3 -9.24 14.45 10.55
C ASP A 3 -10.04 13.14 10.66
N ILE A 4 -9.75 12.16 9.79
CA ILE A 4 -10.35 10.82 9.85
C ILE A 4 -10.02 10.13 11.18
N VAL A 5 -8.78 10.26 11.66
CA VAL A 5 -8.39 9.71 12.97
C VAL A 5 -9.22 10.34 14.10
N LYS A 6 -9.39 11.66 14.09
CA LYS A 6 -10.19 12.38 15.09
C LYS A 6 -11.66 11.95 15.05
N GLU A 7 -12.25 11.89 13.85
CA GLU A 7 -13.63 11.47 13.64
C GLU A 7 -13.88 10.03 14.12
N VAL A 8 -12.99 9.10 13.75
CA VAL A 8 -13.09 7.71 14.18
C VAL A 8 -12.87 7.59 15.69
N LYS A 9 -11.94 8.32 16.29
CA LYS A 9 -11.72 8.29 17.75
C LYS A 9 -12.96 8.75 18.51
N LEU A 10 -13.64 9.79 18.02
CA LEU A 10 -14.90 10.28 18.58
C LEU A 10 -16.02 9.23 18.45
N LEU A 11 -16.10 8.54 17.31
CA LEU A 11 -17.06 7.46 17.12
C LEU A 11 -16.78 6.29 18.09
N LEU A 12 -15.52 5.90 18.22
CA LEU A 12 -15.10 4.79 19.06
C LEU A 12 -15.45 5.03 20.53
N SER A 13 -15.29 6.25 21.05
CA SER A 13 -15.61 6.54 22.46
C SER A 13 -17.05 6.17 22.84
N THR A 14 -18.00 6.35 21.92
CA THR A 14 -19.41 5.96 22.11
C THR A 14 -19.55 4.45 22.32
N PHE A 15 -18.81 3.65 21.55
CA PHE A 15 -18.82 2.19 21.66
C PHE A 15 -18.02 1.69 22.86
N GLU A 16 -16.88 2.32 23.15
CA GLU A 16 -16.09 2.00 24.35
C GLU A 16 -16.89 2.23 25.63
N GLU A 17 -17.66 3.32 25.71
CA GLU A 17 -18.50 3.62 26.85
C GLU A 17 -19.67 2.64 26.99
N LYS A 18 -20.34 2.32 25.87
CA LYS A 18 -21.48 1.39 25.84
C LYS A 18 -21.08 -0.02 26.23
N TYR A 19 -19.97 -0.51 25.69
CA TYR A 19 -19.54 -1.91 25.86
C TYR A 19 -18.44 -2.09 26.91
N LYS A 20 -18.00 -1.00 27.55
CA LYS A 20 -16.95 -0.99 28.60
C LYS A 20 -15.66 -1.71 28.16
N VAL A 21 -15.28 -1.53 26.90
CA VAL A 21 -14.09 -2.15 26.28
C VAL A 21 -13.27 -1.08 25.58
N LYS A 22 -11.93 -1.21 25.63
CA LYS A 22 -11.02 -0.36 24.85
C LYS A 22 -10.88 -0.90 23.43
N ILE A 23 -10.97 -0.04 22.43
CA ILE A 23 -10.83 -0.37 21.01
C ILE A 23 -9.63 0.43 20.46
N PRO A 24 -8.48 -0.23 20.19
CA PRO A 24 -7.30 0.46 19.69
C PRO A 24 -7.51 0.96 18.25
N LEU A 25 -7.22 2.23 18.00
CA LEU A 25 -7.26 2.84 16.68
C LEU A 25 -5.88 2.77 16.01
N ILE A 26 -5.74 1.97 14.95
CA ILE A 26 -4.50 1.84 14.18
C ILE A 26 -4.58 2.69 12.91
N ALA A 27 -3.79 3.76 12.83
CA ALA A 27 -3.72 4.61 11.63
C ALA A 27 -2.83 3.98 10.56
N ALA A 28 -3.24 4.06 9.29
CA ALA A 28 -2.51 3.44 8.19
C ALA A 28 -2.55 4.30 6.91
N GLY A 29 -1.46 4.23 6.14
CA GLY A 29 -1.34 4.90 4.85
C GLY A 29 -0.75 6.32 4.95
N GLY A 30 0.21 6.64 4.10
CA GLY A 30 0.82 7.98 4.03
C GLY A 30 1.81 8.35 5.14
N ILE A 31 1.96 7.51 6.18
CA ILE A 31 2.91 7.72 7.28
C ILE A 31 4.34 7.46 6.78
N ARG A 32 5.21 8.47 6.87
CA ARG A 32 6.57 8.41 6.30
C ARG A 32 7.66 8.90 7.23
N THR A 33 7.31 9.72 8.21
CA THR A 33 8.24 10.40 9.10
C THR A 33 7.82 10.23 10.55
N LYS A 34 8.74 10.56 11.45
CA LYS A 34 8.44 10.66 12.88
C LYS A 34 7.35 11.70 13.17
N ASP A 35 7.36 12.81 12.44
CA ASP A 35 6.39 13.89 12.63
C ASP A 35 4.97 13.43 12.26
N ASP A 36 4.81 12.67 11.17
CA ASP A 36 3.52 12.04 10.83
C ASP A 36 2.99 11.16 11.97
N ILE A 37 3.88 10.39 12.60
CA ILE A 37 3.53 9.54 13.75
C ILE A 37 3.10 10.38 14.96
N ILE A 38 3.83 11.47 15.25
CA ILE A 38 3.51 12.38 16.36
C ILE A 38 2.13 13.01 16.13
N GLU A 39 1.89 13.59 14.96
CA GLU A 39 0.62 14.24 14.62
C GLU A 39 -0.56 13.26 14.69
N LEU A 40 -0.39 12.03 14.18
CA LEU A 40 -1.45 11.02 14.25
C LEU A 40 -1.67 10.49 15.68
N LYS A 41 -0.62 10.40 16.48
CA LYS A 41 -0.73 10.06 17.91
C LYS A 41 -1.51 11.14 18.65
N GLU A 42 -1.18 12.41 18.43
CA GLU A 42 -1.89 13.55 19.01
C GLU A 42 -3.35 13.62 18.54
N ALA A 43 -3.62 13.18 17.31
CA ALA A 43 -4.98 13.04 16.78
C ALA A 43 -5.78 11.89 17.43
N GLY A 44 -5.14 10.99 18.18
CA GLY A 44 -5.80 9.92 18.94
C GLY A 44 -5.57 8.50 18.42
N ALA A 45 -4.63 8.30 17.49
CA ALA A 45 -4.21 6.96 17.08
C ALA A 45 -3.42 6.25 18.20
N ASP A 46 -3.73 4.97 18.42
CA ASP A 46 -3.08 4.11 19.42
C ASP A 46 -1.95 3.27 18.80
N GLY A 47 -1.87 3.19 17.46
CA GLY A 47 -0.80 2.53 16.72
C GLY A 47 -0.79 2.87 15.24
N PHE A 48 0.20 2.33 14.52
CA PHE A 48 0.50 2.71 13.13
C PHE A 48 0.81 1.49 12.26
N GLN A 49 0.28 1.46 11.04
CA GLN A 49 0.61 0.46 10.02
C GLN A 49 1.25 1.13 8.81
N ILE A 50 2.47 0.70 8.50
CA ILE A 50 3.35 1.30 7.50
C ILE A 50 3.87 0.18 6.60
N ALA A 51 3.82 0.39 5.27
CA ALA A 51 4.15 -0.66 4.31
C ALA A 51 5.18 -0.21 3.26
N SER A 52 4.87 0.80 2.44
CA SER A 52 5.71 1.17 1.29
C SER A 52 7.17 1.49 1.63
N LEU A 53 7.46 2.04 2.82
CA LEU A 53 8.83 2.29 3.28
C LEU A 53 9.64 1.01 3.54
N PHE A 54 8.98 -0.11 3.83
CA PHE A 54 9.64 -1.38 4.15
C PHE A 54 9.92 -2.24 2.91
N VAL A 55 9.37 -1.90 1.75
CA VAL A 55 9.62 -2.63 0.48
C VAL A 55 11.10 -2.58 0.05
N PRO A 56 11.76 -1.41 -0.03
CA PRO A 56 13.18 -1.30 -0.43
C PRO A 56 14.16 -1.67 0.70
N THR A 57 13.77 -2.54 1.64
CA THR A 57 14.68 -2.99 2.71
C THR A 57 15.46 -4.22 2.27
N VAL A 58 16.66 -4.42 2.83
CA VAL A 58 17.47 -5.63 2.58
C VAL A 58 16.72 -6.89 3.03
N GLU A 59 15.97 -6.80 4.13
CA GLU A 59 15.24 -7.91 4.75
C GLU A 59 13.95 -8.29 4.02
N CYS A 60 13.36 -7.39 3.24
CA CYS A 60 12.23 -7.72 2.39
C CYS A 60 12.64 -8.77 1.35
N ASP A 61 11.89 -9.85 1.18
CA ASP A 61 12.20 -10.95 0.25
C ASP A 61 11.63 -10.73 -1.17
N ALA A 62 10.98 -9.58 -1.40
CA ALA A 62 10.50 -9.21 -2.72
C ALA A 62 11.64 -9.19 -3.74
N HIS A 63 11.34 -9.56 -4.99
CA HIS A 63 12.33 -9.57 -6.06
C HIS A 63 13.00 -8.18 -6.22
N GLN A 64 14.29 -8.14 -6.54
CA GLN A 64 15.05 -6.89 -6.64
C GLN A 64 14.39 -5.87 -7.58
N ASN A 65 13.93 -6.29 -8.76
CA ASN A 65 13.18 -5.44 -9.68
C ASN A 65 11.92 -4.79 -9.08
N PHE A 66 11.22 -5.48 -8.16
CA PHE A 66 10.07 -4.93 -7.46
C PHE A 66 10.49 -3.81 -6.50
N LYS A 67 11.57 -4.02 -5.74
CA LYS A 67 12.15 -2.99 -4.87
C LYS A 67 12.70 -1.81 -5.67
N SER A 68 13.37 -2.07 -6.78
CA SER A 68 13.88 -1.04 -7.69
C SER A 68 12.76 -0.20 -8.30
N ALA A 69 11.59 -0.79 -8.58
CA ALA A 69 10.43 -0.03 -9.06
C ALA A 69 9.96 1.00 -8.03
N TYR A 70 10.01 0.66 -6.73
CA TYR A 70 9.71 1.63 -5.66
C TYR A 70 10.74 2.76 -5.58
N ILE A 71 12.02 2.43 -5.74
CA ILE A 71 13.13 3.39 -5.65
C ILE A 71 13.15 4.36 -6.84
N ASN A 72 12.81 3.86 -8.03
CA ASN A 72 12.95 4.60 -9.28
C ASN A 72 11.67 5.31 -9.71
N ALA A 73 10.52 5.01 -9.09
CA ALA A 73 9.26 5.64 -9.46
C ALA A 73 9.21 7.10 -8.99
N SER A 74 8.82 7.98 -9.90
CA SER A 74 8.42 9.34 -9.52
C SER A 74 6.98 9.36 -8.99
N ASP A 75 6.62 10.38 -8.22
CA ASP A 75 5.27 10.49 -7.64
C ASP A 75 4.20 10.61 -8.74
N GLU A 76 4.54 11.17 -9.91
CA GLU A 76 3.64 11.28 -11.08
C GLU A 76 3.30 9.93 -11.70
N GLN A 77 4.13 8.91 -11.46
CA GLN A 77 3.87 7.54 -11.93
C GLN A 77 2.94 6.76 -10.99
N ILE A 78 2.50 7.36 -9.88
CA ILE A 78 1.63 6.70 -8.90
C ILE A 78 0.17 7.02 -9.21
N ASN A 79 -0.55 6.03 -9.73
CA ASN A 79 -1.92 6.22 -10.23
C ASN A 79 -2.94 5.38 -9.47
N ILE A 80 -4.17 5.90 -9.37
CA ILE A 80 -5.33 5.10 -8.97
C ILE A 80 -5.80 4.31 -10.19
N ILE A 81 -5.69 3.00 -10.10
CA ILE A 81 -6.16 2.05 -11.09
C ILE A 81 -7.50 1.46 -10.66
N LYS A 82 -8.31 1.06 -11.65
CA LYS A 82 -9.47 0.19 -11.38
C LYS A 82 -9.01 -1.25 -11.44
N SER A 83 -9.28 -2.00 -10.37
CA SER A 83 -9.10 -3.44 -10.34
C SER A 83 -10.05 -4.13 -11.34
N PRO A 84 -9.81 -5.41 -11.66
CA PRO A 84 -10.70 -6.19 -12.53
C PRO A 84 -12.16 -6.26 -12.06
N VAL A 85 -12.44 -6.00 -10.78
CA VAL A 85 -13.80 -6.00 -10.21
C VAL A 85 -14.31 -4.59 -9.89
N GLY A 86 -13.66 -3.55 -10.42
CA GLY A 86 -14.10 -2.16 -10.28
C GLY A 86 -13.67 -1.45 -9.00
N MET A 87 -13.04 -2.15 -8.05
CA MET A 87 -12.50 -1.54 -6.83
C MET A 87 -11.24 -0.71 -7.15
N PRO A 88 -11.07 0.49 -6.56
CA PRO A 88 -9.87 1.29 -6.75
C PRO A 88 -8.68 0.65 -6.05
N GLY A 89 -7.51 0.72 -6.69
CA GLY A 89 -6.23 0.37 -6.11
C GLY A 89 -5.19 1.42 -6.50
N ARG A 90 -4.14 1.58 -5.71
CA ARG A 90 -3.07 2.53 -6.02
C ARG A 90 -1.80 1.77 -6.38
N ALA A 91 -1.26 2.05 -7.55
CA ALA A 91 -0.11 1.33 -8.07
C ALA A 91 0.88 2.26 -8.77
N ILE A 92 2.14 1.83 -8.79
CA ILE A 92 3.16 2.39 -9.68
C ILE A 92 2.77 2.01 -11.10
N GLU A 93 2.84 2.98 -12.00
CA GLU A 93 2.60 2.79 -13.43
C GLU A 93 3.64 1.82 -13.99
N THR A 94 3.16 0.77 -14.64
CA THR A 94 3.98 -0.25 -15.30
C THR A 94 3.48 -0.47 -16.72
N ASN A 95 4.32 -1.05 -17.57
CA ASN A 95 3.89 -1.46 -18.91
C ASN A 95 2.74 -2.47 -18.86
N PHE A 96 2.67 -3.28 -17.79
CA PHE A 96 1.56 -4.19 -17.54
C PHE A 96 0.22 -3.45 -17.43
N LEU A 97 0.21 -2.29 -16.76
CA LEU A 97 -0.99 -1.49 -16.51
C LEU A 97 -1.38 -0.58 -17.68
N THR A 98 -0.40 -0.08 -18.45
CA THR A 98 -0.66 0.86 -19.56
C THR A 98 -1.02 0.17 -20.87
N ARG A 99 -0.66 -1.11 -21.05
CA ARG A 99 -1.01 -1.88 -22.24
C ARG A 99 -2.53 -2.08 -22.34
N ARG A 100 -3.06 -1.93 -23.57
CA ARG A 100 -4.47 -2.20 -23.88
C ARG A 100 -4.84 -3.65 -23.56
N ARG A 101 -6.14 -3.86 -23.33
CA ARG A 101 -6.82 -5.11 -22.94
C ARG A 101 -6.04 -6.38 -23.32
N ARG A 102 -5.63 -7.14 -22.32
CA ARG A 102 -4.86 -8.39 -22.50
C ARG A 102 -5.80 -9.57 -22.66
N ILE A 103 -5.43 -10.52 -23.51
CA ILE A 103 -6.11 -11.81 -23.59
C ILE A 103 -5.72 -12.61 -22.35
N ILE A 104 -6.73 -13.01 -21.57
CA ILE A 104 -6.52 -13.78 -20.35
C ILE A 104 -6.64 -15.26 -20.68
N ASN A 105 -5.48 -15.90 -20.85
CA ASN A 105 -5.40 -17.33 -21.19
C ASN A 105 -5.67 -18.25 -20.00
N LYS A 106 -5.46 -17.76 -18.77
CA LYS A 106 -5.64 -18.53 -17.54
C LYS A 106 -6.32 -17.67 -16.48
N CYS A 107 -7.46 -18.15 -15.98
CA CYS A 107 -8.14 -17.56 -14.84
C CYS A 107 -7.78 -18.32 -13.56
N HIS A 108 -7.44 -17.57 -12.50
CA HIS A 108 -7.09 -18.12 -11.19
C HIS A 108 -8.28 -18.23 -10.22
N LYS A 109 -9.48 -17.78 -10.62
CA LYS A 109 -10.69 -17.72 -9.78
C LYS A 109 -10.44 -17.08 -8.40
N CYS A 110 -9.59 -16.04 -8.37
CA CYS A 110 -9.09 -15.41 -7.15
C CYS A 110 -10.10 -14.48 -6.45
N MET A 111 -11.12 -14.01 -7.17
CA MET A 111 -12.13 -13.09 -6.65
C MET A 111 -13.52 -13.54 -7.10
N PRO A 112 -14.54 -13.37 -6.24
CA PRO A 112 -15.92 -13.58 -6.64
C PRO A 112 -16.30 -12.57 -7.75
N ASN A 113 -17.19 -12.98 -8.65
CA ASN A 113 -17.76 -12.14 -9.71
C ASN A 113 -16.76 -11.53 -10.72
N CYS A 114 -15.54 -12.06 -10.81
CA CYS A 114 -14.57 -11.65 -11.81
C CYS A 114 -14.81 -12.38 -13.14
N ASN A 115 -15.10 -11.64 -14.22
CA ASN A 115 -15.29 -12.20 -15.55
C ASN A 115 -14.05 -11.97 -16.45
N PRO A 116 -13.22 -13.00 -16.72
CA PRO A 116 -12.02 -12.87 -17.55
C PRO A 116 -12.26 -12.32 -18.95
N LYS A 117 -13.50 -12.44 -19.47
CA LYS A 117 -13.85 -11.92 -20.78
C LYS A 117 -14.01 -10.41 -20.78
N GLU A 118 -14.31 -9.77 -19.65
CA GLU A 118 -14.68 -8.34 -19.56
C GLU A 118 -13.60 -7.45 -18.96
N ILE A 119 -12.68 -8.04 -18.18
CA ILE A 119 -11.66 -7.29 -17.45
C ILE A 119 -10.49 -6.86 -18.35
N PRO A 120 -9.84 -5.72 -18.05
CA PRO A 120 -8.74 -5.21 -18.86
C PRO A 120 -7.42 -6.00 -18.68
N TYR A 121 -7.22 -6.60 -17.52
CA TYR A 121 -6.07 -7.42 -17.17
C TYR A 121 -6.42 -8.39 -16.03
N CYS A 122 -5.64 -9.46 -15.84
CA CYS A 122 -5.78 -10.35 -14.70
C CYS A 122 -4.91 -9.88 -13.52
N ILE A 123 -5.52 -9.58 -12.36
CA ILE A 123 -4.78 -9.13 -11.17
C ILE A 123 -3.76 -10.17 -10.67
N SER A 124 -4.14 -11.46 -10.66
CA SER A 124 -3.24 -12.53 -10.23
C SER A 124 -2.05 -12.70 -11.16
N GLU A 125 -2.22 -12.57 -12.48
CA GLU A 125 -1.11 -12.57 -13.42
C GLU A 125 -0.14 -11.41 -13.13
N GLY A 126 -0.68 -10.21 -12.92
CA GLY A 126 0.10 -9.03 -12.57
C GLY A 126 0.92 -9.22 -11.29
N LEU A 127 0.30 -9.76 -10.23
CA LEU A 127 0.99 -10.05 -8.96
C LEU A 127 2.05 -11.15 -9.10
N ILE A 128 1.74 -12.23 -9.84
CA ILE A 128 2.70 -13.31 -10.10
C ILE A 128 3.90 -12.80 -10.91
N ASN A 129 3.68 -11.90 -11.86
CA ASN A 129 4.75 -11.27 -12.62
C ASN A 129 5.67 -10.48 -11.69
N SER A 130 5.10 -9.64 -10.82
CA SER A 130 5.83 -8.85 -9.83
C SER A 130 6.67 -9.73 -8.88
N VAL A 131 6.09 -10.82 -8.37
CA VAL A 131 6.81 -11.80 -7.52
C VAL A 131 8.01 -12.40 -8.25
N LYS A 132 7.87 -12.66 -9.56
CA LYS A 132 8.94 -13.20 -10.42
C LYS A 132 9.89 -12.14 -10.97
N GLY A 133 9.78 -10.88 -10.53
CA GLY A 133 10.62 -9.79 -11.02
C GLY A 133 10.33 -9.32 -12.45
N ARG A 134 9.19 -9.72 -13.01
CA ARG A 134 8.75 -9.36 -14.37
C ARG A 134 7.81 -8.16 -14.32
N ASP A 135 7.62 -7.52 -15.47
CA ASP A 135 6.64 -6.43 -15.64
C ASP A 135 5.23 -6.90 -15.23
N GLY A 136 4.68 -6.24 -14.21
CA GLY A 136 3.52 -6.71 -13.45
C GLY A 136 2.80 -5.60 -12.71
N LEU A 137 1.99 -5.99 -11.72
CA LEU A 137 1.23 -5.07 -10.89
C LEU A 137 1.98 -4.77 -9.60
N ILE A 138 2.27 -3.49 -9.35
CA ILE A 138 3.04 -3.04 -8.19
C ILE A 138 2.18 -2.03 -7.41
N PHE A 139 1.43 -2.51 -6.42
CA PHE A 139 0.68 -1.61 -5.53
C PHE A 139 1.64 -0.76 -4.70
N SER A 140 1.29 0.48 -4.41
CA SER A 140 2.11 1.42 -3.63
C SER A 140 1.26 2.47 -2.89
N GLY A 141 1.87 3.17 -1.94
CA GLY A 141 1.31 4.37 -1.31
C GLY A 141 1.24 5.56 -2.27
N ALA A 142 0.64 6.66 -1.81
CA ALA A 142 0.39 7.87 -2.61
C ALA A 142 1.62 8.68 -3.01
N ASN A 143 2.70 8.50 -2.27
CA ASN A 143 3.94 9.20 -2.48
C ASN A 143 5.06 8.21 -2.17
N LEU A 144 6.14 8.25 -2.96
CA LEU A 144 7.34 7.43 -2.78
C LEU A 144 8.62 8.27 -2.69
N GLY A 145 8.58 9.61 -2.72
CA GLY A 145 9.79 10.45 -2.76
C GLY A 145 10.90 10.18 -1.72
N ASN A 146 10.57 9.66 -0.53
CA ASN A 146 11.55 9.30 0.52
C ASN A 146 12.10 7.88 0.35
N VAL A 147 11.52 7.08 -0.55
CA VAL A 147 11.94 5.75 -0.96
C VAL A 147 12.82 5.91 -2.19
N ASN A 148 14.09 6.29 -1.99
CA ASN A 148 15.03 6.60 -3.09
C ASN A 148 16.32 5.77 -3.03
N LYS A 149 16.41 4.84 -2.07
CA LYS A 149 17.55 3.93 -1.93
C LYS A 149 17.13 2.65 -1.22
N MET A 150 17.95 1.62 -1.37
CA MET A 150 17.90 0.46 -0.49
C MET A 150 18.31 0.87 0.93
N THR A 151 17.67 0.29 1.92
CA THR A 151 17.89 0.56 3.35
C THR A 151 17.69 -0.72 4.17
N THR A 152 17.68 -0.64 5.49
CA THR A 152 17.36 -1.78 6.38
C THR A 152 16.08 -1.52 7.14
N VAL A 153 15.41 -2.57 7.60
CA VAL A 153 14.25 -2.47 8.51
C VAL A 153 14.61 -1.63 9.74
N LYS A 154 15.82 -1.83 10.27
CA LYS A 154 16.35 -1.07 11.41
C LYS A 154 16.39 0.43 11.11
N GLU A 155 16.97 0.84 9.98
CA GLU A 155 17.04 2.25 9.59
C GLU A 155 15.65 2.86 9.39
N VAL A 156 14.72 2.14 8.75
CA VAL A 156 13.34 2.60 8.57
C VAL A 156 12.66 2.83 9.92
N ILE A 157 12.77 1.87 10.86
CA ILE A 157 12.22 2.02 12.20
C ILE A 157 12.87 3.20 12.92
N ASN A 158 14.19 3.31 12.88
CA ASN A 158 14.93 4.40 13.53
C ASN A 158 14.51 5.78 13.01
N ASN A 159 14.28 5.93 11.70
CA ASN A 159 13.77 7.17 11.11
C ASN A 159 12.34 7.51 11.55
N LEU A 160 11.51 6.49 11.84
CA LEU A 160 10.12 6.66 12.26
C LEU A 160 9.99 6.94 13.77
N VAL A 161 10.81 6.33 14.62
CA VAL A 161 10.67 6.44 16.09
C VAL A 161 11.82 7.17 16.79
N GLY A 162 12.91 7.50 16.08
CA GLY A 162 14.05 8.26 16.60
C GLY A 162 14.92 7.50 17.59
N ARG A 163 15.35 6.28 17.24
CA ARG A 163 16.26 5.43 18.04
C ARG A 163 17.51 5.05 17.27
#